data_AF-A0A3N0VA29-F1
#
_entry.id   AF-A0A3N0VA29-F1
#
_cell.length_a   1.000
_cell.length_b   1.000
_cell.length_c   1.000
_cell.angle_alpha   90.00
_cell.angle_beta   90.00
_cell.angle_gamma   90.00
#
_symmetry.space_group_name_H-M   'P 1'
#
loop_
_entity.id
_entity.type
_entity.pdbx_description
1 polymer ?
#
loop_
_entity_poly.entity_id
_entity_poly.type
_entity_poly.pdbx_seq_one_letter_code
_entity_poly.pdbx_strand_id
1 'polypeptide(L)' 'MTQLLMSLPDALAARLKSAVPARQRSKFIAELLERELDKQESALYQSALAVEQDSRLREEMADWDITSPDGLDAAR' A
#
# COMPACT_ATOMS: atom_id res chain seq x y z
N MET A 1 11.78 6.98 -16.95
CA MET A 1 12.47 6.91 -15.64
C MET A 1 12.29 8.24 -14.93
N THR A 2 11.90 8.22 -13.67
CA THR A 2 11.67 9.43 -12.87
C THR A 2 12.80 9.59 -11.87
N GLN A 3 13.29 10.81 -11.67
CA GLN A 3 14.32 11.11 -10.67
C GLN A 3 13.66 11.66 -9.41
N LEU A 4 14.06 11.14 -8.25
CA LEU A 4 13.57 11.58 -6.95
C LEU A 4 14.78 12.03 -6.11
N LEU A 5 14.69 13.24 -5.55
CA LEU A 5 15.63 13.73 -4.55
C LEU A 5 14.99 13.55 -3.17
N MET A 6 15.71 12.93 -2.24
CA MET A 6 15.23 12.69 -0.88
C MET A 6 16.30 13.07 0.15
N SER A 7 15.85 13.54 1.30
CA SER A 7 16.72 13.79 2.45
C SER A 7 16.85 12.54 3.31
N LEU A 8 18.08 12.22 3.72
CA LEU A 8 18.39 11.07 4.57
C LEU A 8 19.24 11.57 5.75
N PRO A 9 19.10 11.00 6.96
CA PRO A 9 20.00 11.29 8.06
C PRO A 9 21.45 11.01 7.65
N ASP A 10 22.38 11.89 8.02
CA ASP A 10 23.79 11.82 7.58
C ASP A 10 24.44 10.48 7.91
N ALA A 11 24.16 9.94 9.10
CA ALA A 11 24.66 8.64 9.53
C ALA A 11 24.18 7.49 8.61
N LEU A 12 22.92 7.55 8.15
CA LEU A 12 22.37 6.56 7.24
C LEU A 12 22.96 6.73 5.83
N ALA A 13 23.10 7.97 5.36
CA ALA A 13 23.72 8.27 4.08
C ALA A 13 25.19 7.80 4.03
N ALA A 14 25.94 7.99 5.12
CA ALA A 14 27.32 7.51 5.23
C ALA A 14 27.39 5.98 5.16
N ARG A 15 26.52 5.28 5.89
CA ARG A 15 26.43 3.81 5.84
C ARG A 15 26.04 3.27 4.47
N LEU A 16 25.09 3.89 3.80
CA LEU A 16 24.71 3.53 2.43
C LEU A 16 25.90 3.72 1.47
N LYS A 17 26.60 4.86 1.59
CA LYS A 17 27.74 5.17 0.72
C LYS A 17 28.92 4.22 0.93
N SER A 18 29.14 3.73 2.16
CA SER A 18 30.21 2.78 2.48
C SER A 18 29.84 1.34 2.09
N ALA A 19 28.59 0.93 2.28
CA ALA A 19 28.15 -0.43 1.99
C ALA A 19 27.85 -0.68 0.50
N VAL A 20 27.37 0.34 -0.22
CA VAL A 20 26.89 0.18 -1.60
C VAL A 20 27.73 1.01 -2.58
N PRO A 21 28.36 0.37 -3.60
CA PRO A 21 29.13 1.06 -4.64
C PRO A 21 28.29 2.12 -5.36
N ALA A 22 28.91 3.26 -5.71
CA ALA A 22 28.21 4.42 -6.28
C ALA A 22 27.29 4.10 -7.47
N ARG A 23 27.70 3.20 -8.37
CA ARG A 23 26.94 2.80 -9.56
C ARG A 23 25.77 1.85 -9.28
N GLN A 24 25.68 1.30 -8.08
CA GLN A 24 24.64 0.34 -7.67
C GLN A 24 23.63 0.93 -6.68
N ARG A 25 23.84 2.15 -6.20
CA ARG A 25 22.99 2.78 -5.17
C ARG A 25 21.54 2.94 -5.62
N SER A 26 21.31 3.44 -6.83
CA SER A 26 19.94 3.60 -7.35
C SER A 26 19.23 2.25 -7.50
N LYS A 27 19.96 1.21 -7.94
CA LYS A 27 19.42 -0.16 -8.04
C LYS A 27 19.07 -0.71 -6.66
N PHE A 28 19.98 -0.58 -5.68
CA PHE A 28 19.75 -1.02 -4.30
C PHE A 28 18.52 -0.35 -3.68
N ILE A 29 18.36 0.96 -3.88
CA ILE A 29 17.21 1.70 -3.34
C ILE A 29 15.92 1.29 -4.07
N ALA A 30 15.95 1.07 -5.38
CA ALA A 30 14.79 0.59 -6.14
C ALA A 30 14.32 -0.79 -5.63
N GLU A 31 15.22 -1.76 -5.50
CA GLU A 31 14.91 -3.10 -4.98
C GLU A 31 14.39 -3.06 -3.53
N LEU A 32 14.95 -2.16 -2.71
CA LEU A 32 14.45 -1.96 -1.35
C LEU A 32 13.03 -1.38 -1.35
N LEU A 33 12.75 -0.39 -2.20
CA LEU A 33 11.44 0.23 -2.30
C LEU A 33 10.40 -0.77 -2.82
N GLU A 34 10.68 -1.50 -3.89
CA GLU A 34 9.79 -2.55 -4.42
C GLU A 34 9.43 -3.55 -3.32
N ARG A 35 10.42 -4.10 -2.62
CA ARG A 35 10.18 -5.08 -1.56
C ARG A 35 9.33 -4.52 -0.42
N GLU A 36 9.55 -3.28 0.01
CA GLU A 36 8.77 -2.70 1.11
C GLU A 36 7.38 -2.27 0.67
N LEU A 37 7.20 -1.86 -0.59
CA LEU A 37 5.88 -1.59 -1.17
C LEU A 37 5.06 -2.88 -1.28
N ASP A 38 5.65 -3.97 -1.80
CA ASP A 38 4.98 -5.28 -1.88
C ASP A 38 4.50 -5.78 -0.50
N LYS A 39 5.29 -5.54 0.55
CA LYS A 39 4.90 -5.86 1.93
C LYS A 39 3.72 -5.03 2.42
N GLN A 40 3.70 -3.74 2.12
CA GLN A 40 2.59 -2.87 2.51
C GLN A 40 1.32 -3.23 1.73
N GLU A 41 1.45 -3.46 0.42
CA GLU A 41 0.35 -3.87 -0.44
C GLU A 41 -0.21 -5.23 -0.03
N SER A 42 0.65 -6.20 0.28
CA SER A 42 0.20 -7.49 0.81
C SER A 42 -0.47 -7.35 2.17
N ALA A 43 -0.01 -6.46 3.07
CA ALA A 43 -0.70 -6.20 4.34
C ALA A 43 -2.09 -5.59 4.13
N LEU A 44 -2.23 -4.65 3.18
CA LEU A 44 -3.52 -4.08 2.78
C LEU A 44 -4.43 -5.15 2.18
N TYR A 45 -3.89 -5.98 1.29
CA TYR A 45 -4.61 -7.09 0.68
C TYR A 45 -5.09 -8.10 1.73
N GLN A 46 -4.25 -8.48 2.68
CA GLN A 46 -4.63 -9.39 3.76
C GLN A 46 -5.68 -8.75 4.68
N SER A 47 -5.62 -7.44 4.91
CA SER A 47 -6.64 -6.72 5.69
C SER A 47 -7.99 -6.71 4.97
N ALA A 48 -8.00 -6.44 3.66
CA ALA A 48 -9.20 -6.52 2.83
C ALA A 48 -9.75 -7.95 2.77
N LEU A 49 -8.88 -8.95 2.63
CA LEU A 49 -9.27 -10.35 2.63
C LEU A 49 -9.88 -10.80 3.96
N ALA A 50 -9.34 -10.35 5.09
CA ALA A 50 -9.88 -10.62 6.41
C ALA A 50 -11.30 -10.02 6.59
N VAL A 51 -11.50 -8.79 6.09
CA VAL A 51 -12.81 -8.13 6.05
C VAL A 51 -13.80 -8.92 5.21
N GLU A 52 -13.41 -9.33 4.00
CA GLU A 52 -14.26 -10.14 3.12
C GLU A 52 -14.61 -11.49 3.73
N GLN A 53 -13.68 -12.12 4.46
CA GLN A 53 -13.87 -13.43 5.10
C GLN A 53 -14.66 -13.37 6.41
N ASP A 54 -14.85 -12.19 6.99
CA ASP A 54 -15.65 -12.01 8.20
C ASP A 54 -17.14 -12.21 7.87
N SER A 55 -17.67 -13.38 8.23
CA SER A 55 -19.06 -13.75 7.96
C SER A 55 -20.06 -12.88 8.70
N ARG A 56 -19.71 -12.39 9.90
CA ARG A 56 -20.59 -11.52 10.68
C ARG A 56 -20.69 -10.14 10.04
N LEU A 57 -19.56 -9.59 9.61
CA LEU A 57 -19.54 -8.33 8.86
C LEU A 57 -20.30 -8.46 7.53
N ARG A 58 -20.14 -9.60 6.83
CA ARG A 58 -20.84 -9.85 5.56
C ARG A 58 -22.36 -9.93 5.72
N GLU A 59 -22.84 -10.53 6.81
CA GLU A 59 -24.26 -10.54 7.16
C GLU A 59 -24.77 -9.13 7.45
N GLU A 60 -24.03 -8.35 8.25
CA GLU A 60 -24.36 -6.94 8.51
C GLU A 60 -24.39 -6.14 7.20
N MET A 61 -23.42 -6.32 6.28
CA MET A 61 -23.39 -5.65 4.98
C MET A 61 -24.57 -6.02 4.05
N ALA A 62 -25.01 -7.28 4.07
CA ALA A 62 -26.18 -7.73 3.30
C ALA A 62 -27.47 -7.06 3.80
N ASP A 63 -27.57 -6.78 5.11
CA ASP A 63 -28.69 -6.02 5.67
C ASP A 63 -28.68 -4.55 5.22
N TRP A 64 -27.52 -3.98 4.88
CA TRP A 64 -27.42 -2.62 4.33
C TRP A 64 -27.69 -2.54 2.83
N ASP A 65 -27.48 -3.60 2.06
CA ASP A 65 -27.73 -3.63 0.59
C ASP A 65 -29.18 -3.28 0.22
N ILE A 66 -30.14 -3.54 1.11
CA ILE A 66 -31.56 -3.18 0.92
C ILE A 66 -31.77 -1.66 0.80
N THR A 67 -30.83 -0.86 1.33
CA THR A 67 -30.85 0.62 1.28
C THR A 67 -30.11 1.18 0.07
N SER A 68 -29.40 0.33 -0.70
CA SER A 68 -28.68 0.76 -1.91
C SER A 68 -29.55 1.44 -2.98
N PRO A 69 -30.86 1.12 -3.14
CA PRO A 69 -31.73 1.82 -4.08
C PRO A 69 -32.24 3.18 -3.57
N ASP A 70 -32.04 3.50 -2.29
CA ASP A 70 -32.60 4.71 -1.69
C ASP A 70 -32.05 5.97 -2.38
N GLY A 71 -32.94 6.80 -2.89
CA GLY A 71 -32.59 8.02 -3.63
C GLY A 71 -32.50 7.86 -5.16
N LEU A 72 -32.59 6.65 -5.70
CA LEU A 72 -32.71 6.41 -7.15
C LEU A 72 -34.13 6.60 -7.69
N ASP A 73 -35.14 6.60 -6.80
CA ASP A 73 -36.55 6.84 -7.15
C ASP A 73 -36.89 8.33 -7.38
N ALA A 74 -35.98 9.26 -7.08
CA ALA A 74 -36.22 10.70 -7.19
C ALA A 74 -36.08 11.28 -8.62
N ALA A 75 -35.85 10.43 -9.63
CA ALA A 75 -35.63 10.85 -11.03
C ALA A 75 -36.78 10.44 -11.99
N ARG A 76 -38.03 10.48 -11.53
CA ARG A 76 -39.21 10.27 -12.39
C ARG A 76 -40.22 11.41 -12.32
#